data_AF-A0A260ZL00-F1
#
_entry.id   AF-A0A260ZL00-F1
#
_cell.length_a   1.000
_cell.length_b   1.000
_cell.length_c   1.000
_cell.angle_alpha   90.00
_cell.angle_beta   90.00
_cell.angle_gamma   90.00
#
_symmetry.space_group_name_H-M   'P 1'
#
loop_
_entity.id
_entity.type
_entity.pdbx_description
1 polymer ?
#
loop_
_entity_poly.entity_id
_entity_poly.type
_entity_poly.pdbx_seq_one_letter_code
_entity_poly.pdbx_strand_id
1 'polypeptide(L)'
;MNSSILYCPNVSNSSVAFNIVRFLFSEVGGPFFFVFFPAALIFFFVLSLLLFPSYYLLYHKNHSKEKETPLYPIIKHFYQCTCFILGFIVISVFSCFFGNSEFQSYIFTFALIIGYAMAVIMSPVFNILFISLALQRFVLYFMDDSEKYLLNKAAHWRVLLIFLYSLSFLANLAVRIAKFVINWEIVGQKTDSTTWTIDEYRNLLDDFLMDTTFVLELLTALSATVYIPMFRSIQQLAHLPSVAQSHPQKYVRYQALLISAYIFLGVSTFIMTPIIIQLTYIFCNKRNVEAAYSYFQLKSVVDKLKNLFKKNSRVGPIL
;
A
#
# COMPACT_ATOMS: atom_id res chain seq x y z
N MET A 1 -59.35 -28.87 -17.46
CA MET A 1 -59.09 -27.81 -16.47
C MET A 1 -58.30 -28.41 -15.31
N ASN A 2 -57.00 -28.11 -15.25
CA ASN A 2 -56.14 -28.00 -14.06
C ASN A 2 -54.68 -28.22 -14.48
N SER A 3 -54.03 -27.11 -14.83
CA SER A 3 -52.59 -26.97 -14.99
C SER A 3 -52.02 -26.43 -13.67
N SER A 4 -51.40 -27.30 -12.88
CA SER A 4 -50.65 -26.93 -11.68
C SER A 4 -49.27 -26.41 -12.09
N ILE A 5 -49.15 -25.10 -12.31
CA ILE A 5 -47.85 -24.43 -12.47
C ILE A 5 -47.23 -24.33 -11.07
N LEU A 6 -46.15 -25.07 -10.86
CA LEU A 6 -45.32 -25.02 -9.66
C LEU A 6 -44.64 -23.64 -9.61
N TYR A 7 -45.11 -22.76 -8.73
CA TYR A 7 -44.44 -21.49 -8.41
C TYR A 7 -43.17 -21.81 -7.60
N CYS A 8 -41.99 -21.67 -8.21
CA CYS A 8 -40.75 -21.50 -7.44
C CYS A 8 -40.78 -20.11 -6.78
N PRO A 9 -40.63 -20.00 -5.45
CA PRO A 9 -40.62 -18.71 -4.81
C PRO A 9 -39.34 -17.96 -5.20
N ASN A 10 -39.49 -16.69 -5.58
CA ASN A 10 -38.40 -15.74 -5.78
C ASN A 10 -37.51 -15.73 -4.53
N VAL A 11 -36.33 -16.32 -4.66
CA VAL A 11 -35.23 -16.20 -3.68
C VAL A 11 -34.85 -14.72 -3.67
N SER A 12 -35.27 -14.00 -2.63
CA SER A 12 -34.96 -12.58 -2.46
C SER A 12 -33.45 -12.37 -2.41
N ASN A 13 -32.95 -11.29 -3.02
CA ASN A 13 -31.54 -10.88 -2.95
C ASN A 13 -31.01 -10.78 -1.49
N SER A 14 -31.91 -10.57 -0.52
CA SER A 14 -31.57 -10.58 0.91
C SER A 14 -31.14 -11.95 1.43
N SER A 15 -31.71 -13.05 0.92
CA SER A 15 -31.36 -14.41 1.35
C SER A 15 -29.99 -14.85 0.82
N VAL A 16 -29.62 -14.41 -0.38
CA VAL A 16 -28.30 -14.67 -0.97
C VAL A 16 -27.23 -13.87 -0.23
N ALA A 17 -27.47 -12.58 0.04
CA ALA A 17 -26.57 -11.76 0.84
C ALA A 17 -26.40 -12.31 2.26
N PHE A 18 -27.48 -12.76 2.90
CA PHE A 18 -27.44 -13.38 4.22
C PHE A 18 -26.65 -14.69 4.22
N ASN A 19 -26.81 -15.53 3.19
CA ASN A 19 -26.07 -16.78 3.06
C ASN A 19 -24.58 -16.54 2.77
N ILE A 20 -24.22 -15.52 1.98
CA ILE A 20 -22.82 -15.10 1.75
C ILE A 20 -22.21 -14.58 3.06
N VAL A 21 -22.92 -13.74 3.81
CA VAL A 21 -22.45 -13.24 5.11
C VAL A 21 -22.24 -14.39 6.09
N ARG A 22 -23.15 -15.36 6.13
CA ARG A 22 -23.05 -16.53 7.03
C ARG A 22 -21.92 -17.48 6.63
N PHE A 23 -21.66 -17.64 5.33
CA PHE A 23 -20.53 -18.40 4.80
C PHE A 23 -19.19 -17.73 5.13
N LEU A 24 -19.08 -16.42 4.90
CA LEU A 24 -17.90 -15.66 5.30
C LEU A 24 -17.71 -15.67 6.84
N PHE A 25 -18.81 -15.71 7.61
CA PHE A 25 -18.79 -15.82 9.08
C PHE A 25 -18.25 -17.16 9.59
N SER A 26 -18.46 -18.27 8.86
CA SER A 26 -17.90 -19.58 9.26
C SER A 26 -16.48 -19.80 8.75
N GLU A 27 -16.13 -19.28 7.57
CA GLU A 27 -14.82 -19.50 6.94
C GLU A 27 -13.72 -18.55 7.44
N VAL A 28 -14.05 -17.28 7.73
CA VAL A 28 -13.03 -16.24 7.93
C VAL A 28 -12.78 -15.91 9.42
N GLY A 29 -13.46 -16.63 10.33
CA GLY A 29 -13.35 -16.44 11.77
C GLY A 29 -14.50 -15.58 12.30
N GLY A 30 -15.04 -15.96 13.46
CA GLY A 30 -16.33 -15.50 13.98
C GLY A 30 -16.46 -13.98 14.26
N PRO A 31 -17.37 -13.56 15.16
CA PRO A 31 -17.78 -12.16 15.29
C PRO A 31 -16.64 -11.20 15.64
N PHE A 32 -15.56 -11.72 16.23
CA PHE A 32 -14.33 -10.96 16.48
C PHE A 32 -13.64 -10.51 15.18
N PHE A 33 -13.46 -11.40 14.20
CA PHE A 33 -12.77 -11.03 12.96
C PHE A 33 -13.58 -9.98 12.17
N PHE A 34 -14.91 -10.14 12.13
CA PHE A 34 -15.81 -9.25 11.39
C PHE A 34 -15.89 -7.81 11.92
N VAL A 35 -15.65 -7.59 13.21
CA VAL A 35 -15.70 -6.24 13.80
C VAL A 35 -14.30 -5.65 13.89
N PHE A 36 -13.32 -6.41 14.38
CA PHE A 36 -11.98 -5.90 14.65
C PHE A 36 -11.18 -5.67 13.38
N PHE A 37 -11.32 -6.51 12.35
CA PHE A 37 -10.56 -6.36 11.11
C PHE A 37 -10.97 -5.09 10.33
N PRO A 38 -12.26 -4.81 10.07
CA PRO A 38 -12.66 -3.55 9.44
C PRO A 38 -12.32 -2.32 10.30
N ALA A 39 -12.49 -2.41 11.62
CA ALA A 39 -12.13 -1.31 12.53
C ALA A 39 -10.62 -0.99 12.46
N ALA A 40 -9.76 -2.01 12.38
CA ALA A 40 -8.33 -1.84 12.21
C ALA A 40 -8.00 -1.17 10.85
N LEU A 41 -8.64 -1.60 9.76
CA LEU A 41 -8.44 -0.98 8.44
C LEU A 41 -8.84 0.51 8.44
N ILE A 42 -9.97 0.85 9.06
CA ILE A 42 -10.42 2.25 9.21
C ILE A 42 -9.41 3.04 10.04
N PHE A 43 -8.93 2.48 11.15
CA PHE A 43 -7.94 3.12 12.00
C PHE A 43 -6.65 3.45 11.23
N PHE A 44 -6.10 2.48 10.50
CA PHE A 44 -4.88 2.69 9.70
C PHE A 44 -5.10 3.69 8.56
N PHE A 45 -6.27 3.67 7.91
CA PHE A 45 -6.61 4.66 6.91
C PHE A 45 -6.64 6.09 7.48
N VAL A 46 -7.32 6.30 8.61
CA VAL A 46 -7.38 7.59 9.30
C VAL A 46 -5.98 8.04 9.70
N LEU A 47 -5.16 7.14 10.24
CA LEU A 47 -3.78 7.45 10.61
C LEU A 47 -2.94 7.84 9.38
N SER A 48 -3.12 7.17 8.23
CA SER A 48 -2.44 7.55 6.99
C SER A 48 -2.86 8.93 6.47
N LEU A 49 -4.14 9.29 6.58
CA LEU A 49 -4.60 10.64 6.26
C LEU A 49 -3.99 11.70 7.18
N LEU A 50 -3.85 11.42 8.47
CA LEU A 50 -3.23 12.33 9.44
C LEU A 50 -1.72 12.50 9.22
N LEU A 51 -1.03 11.45 8.76
CA LEU A 51 0.41 11.49 8.47
C LEU A 51 0.72 12.17 7.12
N PHE A 52 -0.23 12.15 6.18
CA PHE A 52 -0.01 12.62 4.81
C PHE A 52 0.48 14.08 4.70
N PRO A 53 -0.05 15.08 5.45
CA PRO A 53 0.45 16.45 5.38
C PRO A 53 1.92 16.58 5.79
N SER A 54 2.31 15.91 6.88
CA SER A 54 3.68 15.88 7.37
C SER A 54 4.61 15.20 6.36
N TYR A 55 4.16 14.08 5.78
CA TYR A 55 4.88 13.37 4.73
C TYR A 55 5.08 14.23 3.47
N TYR A 56 4.03 14.91 2.99
CA TYR A 56 4.07 15.81 1.85
C TYR A 56 5.10 16.94 2.04
N LEU A 57 5.04 17.62 3.20
CA LEU A 57 5.94 18.72 3.52
C LEU A 57 7.41 18.26 3.60
N LEU A 58 7.64 17.10 4.20
CA LEU A 58 8.98 16.52 4.30
C LEU A 58 9.53 16.12 2.92
N TYR A 59 8.72 15.45 2.10
CA TYR A 59 9.11 15.07 0.75
C TYR A 59 9.54 16.28 -0.06
N HIS A 60 8.75 17.36 -0.01
CA HIS A 60 9.08 18.58 -0.75
C HIS A 60 10.32 19.29 -0.19
N LYS A 61 10.48 19.32 1.14
CA LYS A 61 11.65 19.91 1.81
C LYS A 61 12.95 19.16 1.49
N ASN A 62 12.88 17.84 1.35
CA ASN A 62 14.04 16.99 1.08
C ASN A 62 14.29 16.77 -0.41
N HIS A 63 13.36 17.19 -1.28
CA HIS A 63 13.37 16.91 -2.71
C HIS A 63 14.70 17.21 -3.41
N SER A 64 15.32 18.35 -3.11
CA SER A 64 16.60 18.75 -3.73
C SER A 64 17.73 17.77 -3.41
N LYS A 65 17.86 17.39 -2.13
CA LYS A 65 18.89 16.45 -1.67
C LYS A 65 18.60 15.03 -2.13
N GLU A 66 17.34 14.63 -2.10
CA GLU A 66 16.96 13.27 -2.48
C GLU A 66 17.18 13.02 -3.96
N LYS A 67 17.00 14.02 -4.82
CA LYS A 67 17.24 13.92 -6.27
C LYS A 67 18.67 13.49 -6.62
N GLU A 68 19.63 13.79 -5.75
CA GLU A 68 21.04 13.41 -5.89
C GLU A 68 21.30 11.98 -5.41
N THR A 69 20.39 11.40 -4.65
CA THR A 69 20.56 10.04 -4.13
C THR A 69 20.11 8.98 -5.16
N PRO A 70 20.79 7.83 -5.22
CA PRO A 70 20.38 6.72 -6.08
C PRO A 70 19.04 6.09 -5.68
N LEU A 71 18.56 6.37 -4.45
CA LEU A 71 17.27 5.91 -3.94
C LEU A 71 16.09 6.71 -4.54
N TYR A 72 16.36 7.87 -5.14
CA TYR A 72 15.35 8.82 -5.59
C TYR A 72 14.24 8.21 -6.47
N PRO A 73 14.53 7.36 -7.47
CA PRO A 73 13.48 6.84 -8.33
C PRO A 73 12.42 6.03 -7.56
N ILE A 74 12.85 5.27 -6.55
CA ILE A 74 11.97 4.48 -5.68
C ILE A 74 11.17 5.40 -4.76
N ILE A 75 11.84 6.37 -4.10
CA ILE A 75 11.18 7.31 -3.17
C ILE A 75 10.13 8.15 -3.93
N LYS A 76 10.47 8.65 -5.12
CA LYS A 76 9.57 9.40 -5.98
C LYS A 76 8.35 8.56 -6.37
N HIS A 77 8.57 7.31 -6.77
CA HIS A 77 7.49 6.38 -7.12
C HIS A 77 6.56 6.12 -5.93
N PHE A 78 7.13 5.83 -4.76
CA PHE A 78 6.37 5.68 -3.51
C PHE A 78 5.53 6.91 -3.16
N TYR A 79 6.07 8.11 -3.30
CA TYR A 79 5.33 9.36 -3.09
C TYR A 79 4.15 9.48 -4.06
N GLN A 80 4.40 9.28 -5.37
CA GLN A 80 3.36 9.36 -6.40
C GLN A 80 2.24 8.34 -6.17
N CYS A 81 2.58 7.09 -5.86
CA CYS A 81 1.60 6.06 -5.56
C CYS A 81 0.84 6.34 -4.27
N THR A 82 1.49 6.85 -3.23
CA THR A 82 0.81 7.23 -1.97
C THR A 82 -0.25 8.29 -2.23
N CYS A 83 0.07 9.34 -3.00
CA CYS A 83 -0.88 10.36 -3.40
C CYS A 83 -2.04 9.77 -4.22
N PHE A 84 -1.74 8.89 -5.18
CA PHE A 84 -2.76 8.25 -6.02
C PHE A 84 -3.70 7.36 -5.22
N ILE A 85 -3.17 6.50 -4.35
CA ILE A 85 -3.94 5.59 -3.49
C ILE A 85 -4.83 6.38 -2.53
N LEU A 86 -4.29 7.36 -1.82
CA LEU A 86 -5.08 8.17 -0.88
C LEU A 86 -6.13 9.01 -1.62
N GLY A 87 -5.78 9.61 -2.75
CA GLY A 87 -6.73 10.36 -3.58
C GLY A 87 -7.87 9.46 -4.06
N PHE A 88 -7.56 8.27 -4.55
CA PHE A 88 -8.54 7.28 -4.97
C PHE A 88 -9.49 6.88 -3.83
N ILE A 89 -8.95 6.58 -2.64
CA ILE A 89 -9.77 6.20 -1.48
C ILE A 89 -10.66 7.37 -1.04
N VAL A 90 -10.11 8.58 -0.94
CA VAL A 90 -10.89 9.77 -0.52
C VAL A 90 -12.02 10.06 -1.50
N ILE A 91 -11.76 10.01 -2.82
CA ILE A 91 -12.79 10.19 -3.84
C ILE A 91 -13.85 9.09 -3.71
N SER A 92 -13.44 7.82 -3.55
CA SER A 92 -14.36 6.69 -3.40
C SER A 92 -15.26 6.84 -2.17
N VAL A 93 -14.70 7.28 -1.04
CA VAL A 93 -15.47 7.56 0.20
C VAL A 93 -16.40 8.75 0.00
N PHE A 94 -15.94 9.84 -0.61
CA PHE A 94 -16.76 11.02 -0.88
C PHE A 94 -17.93 10.68 -1.81
N SER A 95 -17.71 9.87 -2.84
CA SER A 95 -18.78 9.38 -3.72
C SER A 95 -19.83 8.53 -3.00
N CYS A 96 -19.52 7.96 -1.83
CA CYS A 96 -20.50 7.27 -0.99
C CYS A 96 -21.43 8.23 -0.20
N PHE A 97 -21.15 9.53 -0.16
CA PHE A 97 -22.00 10.50 0.55
C PHE A 97 -22.92 11.32 -0.38
N PHE A 98 -22.66 11.32 -1.69
CA PHE A 98 -23.35 12.16 -2.67
C PHE A 98 -23.95 11.30 -3.81
N GLY A 99 -25.26 11.01 -3.76
CA GLY A 99 -25.97 10.33 -4.86
C GLY A 99 -27.35 9.75 -4.50
N ASN A 100 -28.14 9.38 -5.52
CA ASN A 100 -29.31 8.51 -5.36
C ASN A 100 -28.86 7.08 -5.01
N SER A 101 -29.68 6.34 -4.25
CA SER A 101 -29.31 5.04 -3.66
C SER A 101 -28.79 4.00 -4.67
N GLU A 102 -29.39 3.89 -5.85
CA GLU A 102 -28.96 2.91 -6.86
C GLU A 102 -27.67 3.32 -7.59
N PHE A 103 -27.58 4.58 -8.03
CA PHE A 103 -26.40 5.10 -8.74
C PHE A 103 -25.14 5.06 -7.87
N GLN A 104 -25.29 5.37 -6.58
CA GLN A 104 -24.22 5.27 -5.59
C GLN A 104 -23.69 3.83 -5.46
N SER A 105 -24.56 2.82 -5.46
CA SER A 105 -24.16 1.42 -5.37
C SER A 105 -23.29 0.99 -6.55
N TYR A 106 -23.61 1.44 -7.77
CA TYR A 106 -22.79 1.15 -8.96
C TYR A 106 -21.42 1.82 -8.90
N ILE A 107 -21.35 3.11 -8.51
CA ILE A 107 -20.07 3.82 -8.36
C ILE A 107 -19.21 3.13 -7.31
N PHE A 108 -19.79 2.79 -6.16
CA PHE A 108 -19.06 2.11 -5.09
C PHE A 108 -18.54 0.75 -5.54
N THR A 109 -19.37 -0.04 -6.23
CA THR A 109 -18.96 -1.34 -6.78
C THR A 109 -17.82 -1.19 -7.78
N PHE A 110 -17.90 -0.21 -8.68
CA PHE A 110 -16.85 0.07 -9.65
C PHE A 110 -15.54 0.51 -8.98
N ALA A 111 -15.63 1.35 -7.95
CA ALA A 111 -14.48 1.75 -7.13
C ALA A 111 -13.85 0.56 -6.41
N LEU A 112 -14.65 -0.36 -5.85
CA LEU A 112 -14.12 -1.59 -5.25
C LEU A 112 -13.40 -2.48 -6.27
N ILE A 113 -13.95 -2.63 -7.48
CA ILE A 113 -13.33 -3.42 -8.56
C ILE A 113 -11.98 -2.79 -8.98
N ILE A 114 -11.94 -1.47 -9.18
CA ILE A 114 -10.69 -0.76 -9.51
C ILE A 114 -9.69 -0.87 -8.36
N GLY A 115 -10.12 -0.65 -7.12
CA GLY A 115 -9.27 -0.75 -5.93
C GLY A 115 -8.67 -2.14 -5.78
N TYR A 116 -9.47 -3.19 -5.98
CA TYR A 116 -9.00 -4.57 -6.01
C TYR A 116 -7.99 -4.82 -7.14
N ALA A 117 -8.28 -4.36 -8.36
CA ALA A 117 -7.35 -4.50 -9.48
C ALA A 117 -6.01 -3.78 -9.20
N MET A 118 -6.06 -2.57 -8.64
CA MET A 118 -4.87 -1.83 -8.23
C MET A 118 -4.10 -2.56 -7.14
N ALA A 119 -4.77 -3.09 -6.11
CA ALA A 119 -4.13 -3.83 -5.02
C ALA A 119 -3.33 -5.02 -5.54
N VAL A 120 -3.97 -5.83 -6.38
CA VAL A 120 -3.39 -7.04 -6.97
C VAL A 120 -2.20 -6.72 -7.87
N ILE A 121 -2.25 -5.63 -8.64
CA ILE A 121 -1.15 -5.23 -9.52
C ILE A 121 0.02 -4.63 -8.72
N MET A 122 -0.29 -3.77 -7.73
CA MET A 122 0.69 -2.96 -7.02
C MET A 122 1.44 -3.71 -5.92
N SER A 123 0.76 -4.61 -5.19
CA SER A 123 1.33 -5.33 -4.04
C SER A 123 2.65 -6.07 -4.35
N PRO A 124 2.74 -6.96 -5.36
CA PRO A 124 3.99 -7.66 -5.64
C PRO A 124 5.11 -6.71 -6.08
N VAL A 125 4.77 -5.64 -6.80
CA VAL A 125 5.75 -4.61 -7.21
C VAL A 125 6.30 -3.88 -5.99
N PHE A 126 5.46 -3.52 -5.03
CA PHE A 126 5.89 -2.86 -3.80
C PHE A 126 6.77 -3.75 -2.94
N ASN A 127 6.49 -5.05 -2.83
CA ASN A 127 7.35 -6.00 -2.14
C ASN A 127 8.76 -6.03 -2.76
N ILE A 128 8.85 -6.10 -4.09
CA ILE A 128 10.12 -6.03 -4.83
C ILE A 128 10.84 -4.69 -4.61
N LEU A 129 10.10 -3.58 -4.58
CA LEU A 129 10.69 -2.26 -4.32
C LEU A 129 11.19 -2.11 -2.88
N PHE A 130 10.51 -2.69 -1.89
CA PHE A 130 10.98 -2.70 -0.51
C PHE A 130 12.27 -3.54 -0.37
N ILE A 131 12.32 -4.71 -1.00
CA ILE A 131 13.54 -5.52 -1.07
C ILE A 131 14.68 -4.73 -1.73
N SER A 132 14.40 -4.09 -2.87
CA SER A 132 15.37 -3.27 -3.61
C SER A 132 15.89 -2.12 -2.76
N LEU A 133 15.01 -1.43 -2.03
CA LEU A 133 15.40 -0.34 -1.12
C LEU A 133 16.30 -0.82 0.01
N ALA A 134 16.00 -1.98 0.62
CA ALA A 134 16.82 -2.56 1.67
C ALA A 134 18.22 -2.93 1.17
N LEU A 135 18.30 -3.57 -0.01
CA LEU A 135 19.57 -3.93 -0.65
C LEU A 135 20.38 -2.70 -1.05
N GLN A 136 19.75 -1.67 -1.63
CA GLN A 136 20.44 -0.43 -2.00
C GLN A 136 21.07 0.25 -0.79
N ARG A 137 20.36 0.32 0.34
CA ARG A 137 20.89 0.91 1.57
C ARG A 137 22.08 0.15 2.12
N PHE A 138 22.02 -1.18 2.05
CA PHE A 138 23.12 -2.04 2.44
C PHE A 138 24.35 -1.80 1.56
N VAL A 139 24.17 -1.82 0.24
CA VAL A 139 25.25 -1.61 -0.73
C VAL A 139 25.88 -0.24 -0.55
N LEU A 140 25.08 0.83 -0.45
CA LEU A 140 25.59 2.19 -0.21
C LEU A 140 26.36 2.34 1.08
N TYR A 141 26.01 1.55 2.09
CA TYR A 141 26.61 1.65 3.41
C TYR A 141 27.94 0.88 3.50
N PHE A 142 28.08 -0.26 2.80
CA PHE A 142 29.27 -1.12 2.88
C PHE A 142 30.23 -1.00 1.68
N MET A 143 29.81 -0.37 0.58
CA MET A 143 30.62 -0.25 -0.64
C MET A 143 30.86 1.22 -1.00
N ASP A 144 32.08 1.70 -0.77
CA ASP A 144 32.47 3.11 -0.90
C ASP A 144 32.31 3.69 -2.32
N ASP A 145 32.43 2.87 -3.38
CA ASP A 145 32.28 3.30 -4.78
C ASP A 145 30.89 3.00 -5.39
N SER A 146 29.98 2.39 -4.62
CA SER A 146 28.68 1.95 -5.15
C SER A 146 27.78 3.11 -5.59
N GLU A 147 28.00 4.30 -5.04
CA GLU A 147 27.23 5.50 -5.35
C GLU A 147 27.29 5.84 -6.85
N LYS A 148 28.47 5.72 -7.48
CA LYS A 148 28.66 5.97 -8.92
C LYS A 148 27.90 4.97 -9.79
N TYR A 149 27.87 3.70 -9.39
CA TYR A 149 27.16 2.64 -10.13
C TYR A 149 25.65 2.74 -9.97
N LEU A 150 25.18 3.18 -8.79
CA LEU A 150 23.76 3.30 -8.47
C LEU A 150 23.14 4.61 -8.99
N LEU A 151 23.88 5.73 -9.02
CA LEU A 151 23.38 7.02 -9.54
C LEU A 151 23.16 7.01 -11.05
N ASN A 152 23.96 6.26 -11.80
CA ASN A 152 24.15 6.50 -13.23
C ASN A 152 22.92 6.18 -14.11
N LYS A 153 21.80 5.73 -13.56
CA LYS A 153 20.76 5.06 -14.36
C LYS A 153 19.32 5.29 -13.87
N ALA A 154 18.91 6.55 -13.66
CA ALA A 154 17.47 6.89 -13.50
C ALA A 154 16.58 6.31 -14.63
N ALA A 155 17.12 6.19 -15.85
CA ALA A 155 16.46 5.52 -16.97
C ALA A 155 16.24 4.01 -16.73
N HIS A 156 17.17 3.31 -16.08
CA HIS A 156 17.02 1.87 -15.82
C HIS A 156 15.98 1.61 -14.74
N TRP A 157 15.86 2.49 -13.75
CA TRP A 157 14.77 2.42 -12.77
C TRP A 157 13.40 2.59 -13.41
N ARG A 158 13.29 3.50 -14.38
CA ARG A 158 12.04 3.66 -15.14
C ARG A 158 11.71 2.39 -15.94
N VAL A 159 12.69 1.79 -16.62
CA VAL A 159 12.51 0.54 -17.37
C VAL A 159 12.14 -0.61 -16.44
N LEU A 160 12.82 -0.75 -15.30
CA LEU A 160 12.53 -1.75 -14.27
C LEU A 160 11.08 -1.60 -13.77
N LEU A 161 10.64 -0.39 -13.42
CA LEU A 161 9.27 -0.15 -12.97
C LEU A 161 8.24 -0.55 -14.03
N ILE A 162 8.45 -0.13 -15.30
CA ILE A 162 7.56 -0.50 -16.40
C ILE A 162 7.51 -2.03 -16.55
N PHE A 163 8.66 -2.68 -16.51
CA PHE A 163 8.76 -4.14 -16.59
C PHE A 163 8.01 -4.84 -15.46
N LEU A 164 8.24 -4.45 -14.20
CA LEU A 164 7.59 -5.05 -13.03
C LEU A 164 6.07 -4.89 -13.07
N TYR A 165 5.58 -3.69 -13.40
CA TYR A 165 4.14 -3.45 -13.53
C TYR A 165 3.51 -4.22 -14.69
N SER A 166 4.21 -4.31 -15.82
CA SER A 166 3.75 -5.06 -16.99
C SER A 166 3.68 -6.54 -16.70
N LEU A 167 4.69 -7.09 -16.01
CA LEU A 167 4.71 -8.49 -15.59
C LEU A 167 3.58 -8.80 -14.61
N SER A 168 3.39 -7.96 -13.58
CA SER A 168 2.31 -8.12 -12.61
C SER A 168 0.93 -8.05 -13.28
N PHE A 169 0.73 -7.09 -14.18
CA PHE A 169 -0.52 -6.97 -14.94
C PHE A 169 -0.76 -8.18 -15.83
N LEU A 170 0.25 -8.61 -16.59
CA LEU A 170 0.11 -9.70 -17.55
C LEU A 170 -0.13 -11.05 -16.85
N ALA A 171 0.55 -11.32 -15.74
CA ALA A 171 0.32 -12.52 -14.93
C ALA A 171 -1.13 -12.59 -14.42
N ASN A 172 -1.62 -11.48 -13.87
CA ASN A 172 -3.01 -11.39 -13.39
C ASN A 172 -4.04 -11.48 -14.52
N LEU A 173 -3.74 -10.88 -15.66
CA LEU A 173 -4.60 -10.97 -16.85
C LEU A 173 -4.66 -12.40 -17.38
N ALA A 174 -3.51 -13.08 -17.47
CA ALA A 174 -3.42 -14.46 -17.94
C ALA A 174 -4.24 -15.42 -17.07
N VAL A 175 -4.14 -15.31 -15.75
CA VAL A 175 -4.95 -16.13 -14.82
C VAL A 175 -6.45 -15.87 -14.98
N ARG A 176 -6.86 -14.59 -15.12
CA ARG A 176 -8.28 -14.25 -15.33
C ARG A 176 -8.82 -14.76 -16.66
N ILE A 177 -8.04 -14.66 -17.74
CA ILE A 177 -8.40 -15.23 -19.05
C ILE A 177 -8.51 -16.75 -18.94
N ALA A 178 -7.54 -17.43 -18.32
CA ALA A 178 -7.58 -18.87 -18.13
C ALA A 178 -8.85 -19.31 -17.38
N LYS A 179 -9.20 -18.62 -16.29
CA LYS A 179 -10.44 -18.88 -15.55
C LYS A 179 -11.70 -18.62 -16.37
N PHE A 180 -11.70 -17.56 -17.18
CA PHE A 180 -12.83 -17.25 -18.05
C PHE A 180 -13.04 -18.34 -19.11
N VAL A 181 -11.96 -18.79 -19.76
CA VAL A 181 -12.00 -19.88 -20.76
C VAL A 181 -12.53 -21.17 -20.13
N ILE A 182 -12.00 -21.56 -18.97
CA ILE A 182 -12.48 -22.73 -18.22
C ILE A 182 -13.98 -22.59 -17.90
N ASN A 183 -14.43 -21.43 -17.43
CA ASN A 183 -15.85 -21.22 -17.10
C ASN A 183 -16.77 -21.22 -18.33
N TRP A 184 -16.27 -20.72 -19.47
CA TRP A 184 -17.00 -20.75 -20.74
C TRP A 184 -17.22 -22.18 -21.25
N GLU A 185 -16.19 -23.02 -21.13
CA GLU A 185 -16.25 -24.43 -21.56
C GLU A 185 -17.27 -25.25 -20.76
N ILE A 186 -17.44 -24.95 -19.46
CA ILE A 186 -18.45 -25.57 -18.57
C ILE A 186 -19.88 -25.26 -19.01
N VAL A 187 -20.17 -24.01 -19.37
CA VAL A 187 -21.54 -23.62 -19.81
C VAL A 187 -21.93 -24.34 -21.11
N GLY A 188 -20.94 -24.80 -21.89
CA GLY A 188 -21.13 -25.56 -23.11
C GLY A 188 -21.34 -27.08 -22.95
N GLN A 189 -20.98 -27.69 -21.82
CA GLN A 189 -21.03 -29.15 -21.65
C GLN A 189 -21.82 -29.59 -20.38
N LYS A 190 -22.93 -30.33 -20.58
CA LYS A 190 -23.50 -31.20 -19.53
C LYS A 190 -22.50 -32.32 -19.27
N THR A 191 -21.92 -32.34 -18.06
CA THR A 191 -20.71 -33.09 -17.75
C THR A 191 -20.98 -34.57 -17.52
N ASP A 192 -20.38 -35.44 -18.34
CA ASP A 192 -20.02 -36.82 -17.95
C ASP A 192 -18.62 -36.79 -17.31
N SER A 193 -18.51 -37.41 -16.15
CA SER A 193 -17.40 -37.30 -15.22
C SER A 193 -16.24 -38.24 -15.56
N THR A 194 -15.22 -37.80 -16.31
CA THR A 194 -13.87 -38.40 -16.28
C THR A 194 -12.80 -37.48 -16.90
N THR A 195 -12.38 -36.45 -16.18
CA THR A 195 -11.07 -35.75 -16.30
C THR A 195 -10.90 -34.94 -15.00
N TRP A 196 -9.67 -34.53 -14.64
CA TRP A 196 -9.37 -33.61 -13.51
C TRP A 196 -10.54 -32.66 -13.25
N THR A 197 -11.04 -32.64 -12.02
CA THR A 197 -12.22 -31.83 -11.71
C THR A 197 -11.87 -30.38 -12.01
N ILE A 198 -12.76 -29.68 -12.72
CA ILE A 198 -12.52 -28.30 -13.17
C ILE A 198 -12.18 -27.37 -11.99
N ASP A 199 -12.65 -27.71 -10.79
CA ASP A 199 -12.31 -27.05 -9.54
C ASP A 199 -10.82 -27.21 -9.17
N GLU A 200 -10.17 -28.34 -9.45
CA GLU A 200 -8.73 -28.54 -9.25
C GLU A 200 -7.90 -27.58 -10.12
N TYR A 201 -8.28 -27.35 -11.39
CA TYR A 201 -7.59 -26.40 -12.27
C TYR A 201 -7.76 -24.94 -11.80
N ARG A 202 -8.95 -24.58 -11.31
CA ARG A 202 -9.22 -23.25 -10.76
C ARG A 202 -8.39 -23.01 -9.50
N ASN A 203 -8.38 -23.99 -8.60
CA ASN A 203 -7.62 -23.94 -7.37
C ASN A 203 -6.12 -23.86 -7.67
N LEU A 204 -5.59 -24.65 -8.61
CA LEU A 204 -4.17 -24.59 -8.98
C LEU A 204 -3.73 -23.19 -9.47
N LEU A 205 -4.59 -22.50 -10.24
CA LEU A 205 -4.30 -21.13 -10.68
C LEU A 205 -4.33 -20.11 -9.53
N ASP A 206 -5.23 -20.29 -8.57
CA ASP A 206 -5.31 -19.46 -7.36
C ASP A 206 -4.13 -19.71 -6.43
N ASP A 207 -3.80 -20.98 -6.20
CA ASP A 207 -2.67 -21.44 -5.40
C ASP A 207 -1.37 -20.87 -5.95
N PHE A 208 -1.16 -20.91 -7.28
CA PHE A 208 0.03 -20.34 -7.90
C PHE A 208 0.21 -18.84 -7.62
N LEU A 209 -0.86 -18.05 -7.69
CA LEU A 209 -0.80 -16.60 -7.38
C LEU A 209 -0.61 -16.35 -5.88
N MET A 210 -1.28 -17.15 -5.04
CA MET A 210 -1.18 -17.06 -3.59
C MET A 210 0.24 -17.39 -3.12
N ASP A 211 0.81 -18.50 -3.60
CA ASP A 211 2.18 -18.93 -3.32
C ASP A 211 3.19 -17.89 -3.78
N THR A 212 3.01 -17.33 -4.98
CA THR A 212 3.91 -16.29 -5.49
C THR A 212 3.88 -15.04 -4.60
N THR A 213 2.68 -14.60 -4.20
CA THR A 213 2.52 -13.46 -3.28
C THR A 213 3.16 -13.76 -1.93
N PHE A 214 2.92 -14.95 -1.38
CA PHE A 214 3.48 -15.40 -0.12
C PHE A 214 5.01 -15.45 -0.13
N VAL A 215 5.61 -15.99 -1.20
CA VAL A 215 7.06 -16.01 -1.38
C VAL A 215 7.64 -14.59 -1.43
N LEU A 216 6.98 -13.65 -2.11
CA LEU A 216 7.43 -12.25 -2.16
C LEU A 216 7.31 -11.55 -0.81
N GLU A 217 6.25 -11.81 -0.04
CA GLU A 217 6.09 -11.29 1.32
C GLU A 217 7.17 -11.85 2.24
N LEU A 218 7.44 -13.16 2.18
CA LEU A 218 8.50 -13.81 2.94
C LEU A 218 9.88 -13.24 2.57
N LEU A 219 10.16 -13.07 1.28
CA LEU A 219 11.42 -12.48 0.82
C LEU A 219 11.56 -11.03 1.29
N THR A 220 10.46 -10.27 1.30
CA THR A 220 10.44 -8.93 1.89
C THR A 220 10.74 -8.99 3.38
N ALA A 221 10.20 -9.97 4.12
CA ALA A 221 10.50 -10.21 5.53
C ALA A 221 12.00 -10.46 5.75
N LEU A 222 12.56 -11.35 4.94
CA LEU A 222 13.97 -11.70 4.98
C LEU A 222 14.86 -10.51 4.62
N SER A 223 14.43 -9.61 3.73
CA SER A 223 15.16 -8.39 3.42
C SER A 223 15.35 -7.47 4.64
N ALA A 224 14.49 -7.57 5.66
CA ALA A 224 14.66 -6.84 6.91
C ALA A 224 15.91 -7.28 7.69
N THR A 225 16.37 -8.52 7.51
CA THR A 225 17.59 -9.03 8.17
C THR A 225 18.85 -8.29 7.72
N VAL A 226 18.83 -7.71 6.51
CA VAL A 226 19.91 -6.89 5.96
C VAL A 226 20.14 -5.61 6.78
N TYR A 227 19.14 -5.16 7.55
CA TYR A 227 19.30 -4.05 8.49
C TYR A 227 20.13 -4.41 9.73
N ILE A 228 20.29 -5.69 10.07
CA ILE A 228 21.11 -6.14 11.21
C ILE A 228 22.60 -5.81 11.01
N PRO A 229 23.27 -6.20 9.90
CA PRO A 229 24.66 -5.84 9.68
C PRO A 229 24.83 -4.32 9.52
N MET A 230 23.93 -3.63 8.80
CA MET A 230 23.93 -2.16 8.72
C MET A 230 23.91 -1.55 10.12
N PHE A 231 23.05 -2.06 11.00
CA PHE A 231 22.92 -1.59 12.36
C PHE A 231 24.21 -1.79 13.19
N ARG A 232 24.82 -2.97 13.12
CA ARG A 232 26.08 -3.26 13.83
C ARG A 232 27.21 -2.30 13.42
N SER A 233 27.32 -1.98 12.13
CA SER A 233 28.35 -1.07 11.66
C SER A 233 28.09 0.39 12.07
N ILE A 234 26.83 0.85 12.09
CA ILE A 234 26.51 2.20 12.60
C ILE A 234 26.84 2.30 14.10
N GLN A 235 26.76 1.20 14.86
CA GLN A 235 27.22 1.16 16.24
C GLN A 235 28.73 1.31 16.39
N GLN A 236 29.51 0.73 15.47
CA GLN A 236 30.96 0.85 15.49
C GLN A 236 31.41 2.30 15.22
N LEU A 237 30.68 3.04 14.38
CA LEU A 237 30.96 4.45 14.06
C LEU A 237 30.41 5.47 15.08
N ALA A 238 29.73 5.01 16.14
CA ALA A 238 29.05 5.87 17.13
C ALA A 238 29.99 6.80 17.92
N HIS A 239 31.27 6.41 18.00
CA HIS A 239 32.29 7.15 18.73
C HIS A 239 32.66 8.48 18.04
N LEU A 240 32.31 8.65 16.76
CA LEU A 240 32.58 9.88 16.02
C LEU A 240 31.61 11.00 16.47
N PRO A 241 32.11 12.22 16.80
CA PRO A 241 31.27 13.30 17.32
C PRO A 241 30.09 13.71 16.42
N SER A 242 30.29 13.69 15.09
CA SER A 242 29.25 13.99 14.09
C SER A 242 28.12 12.93 14.07
N VAL A 243 28.45 11.68 14.38
CA VAL A 243 27.51 10.54 14.45
C VAL A 243 26.83 10.50 15.81
N ALA A 244 27.56 10.81 16.88
CA ALA A 244 27.01 10.90 18.24
C ALA A 244 25.90 11.96 18.34
N GLN A 245 26.06 13.11 17.67
CA GLN A 245 25.06 14.19 17.71
C GLN A 245 23.76 13.88 16.94
N SER A 246 23.84 13.05 15.90
CA SER A 246 22.70 12.70 15.04
C SER A 246 21.96 11.41 15.45
N HIS A 247 22.57 10.57 16.31
CA HIS A 247 22.04 9.25 16.74
C HIS A 247 21.34 8.44 15.62
N PRO A 248 21.97 8.26 14.44
CA PRO A 248 21.33 7.63 13.27
C PRO A 248 20.85 6.19 13.56
N GLN A 249 21.49 5.52 14.52
CA GLN A 249 21.15 4.20 15.04
C GLN A 249 19.67 4.03 15.42
N LYS A 250 19.08 5.03 16.09
CA LYS A 250 17.69 4.93 16.56
C LYS A 250 16.70 4.93 15.38
N TYR A 251 16.96 5.79 14.39
CA TYR A 251 16.10 5.98 13.23
C TYR A 251 16.17 4.81 12.24
N VAL A 252 17.37 4.28 12.00
CA VAL A 252 17.54 3.05 11.20
C VAL A 252 16.86 1.85 11.86
N ARG A 253 16.92 1.74 13.20
CA ARG A 253 16.15 0.72 13.96
C ARG A 253 14.65 0.90 13.82
N TYR A 254 14.13 2.12 14.00
CA TYR A 254 12.70 2.36 13.82
C TYR A 254 12.23 2.02 12.42
N GLN A 255 13.03 2.35 11.40
CA GLN A 255 12.69 2.01 10.03
C GLN A 255 12.69 0.50 9.79
N ALA A 256 13.69 -0.24 10.30
CA ALA A 256 13.72 -1.69 10.23
C ALA A 256 12.55 -2.34 10.98
N LEU A 257 12.22 -1.83 12.18
CA LEU A 257 11.10 -2.30 13.00
C LEU A 257 9.74 -2.02 12.33
N LEU A 258 9.58 -0.87 11.69
CA LEU A 258 8.35 -0.53 10.96
C LEU A 258 8.17 -1.41 9.72
N ILE A 259 9.26 -1.69 8.99
CA ILE A 259 9.25 -2.62 7.86
C ILE A 259 8.97 -4.04 8.36
N SER A 260 9.60 -4.50 9.45
CA SER A 260 9.33 -5.83 9.98
C SER A 260 7.92 -5.97 10.56
N ALA A 261 7.40 -4.94 11.23
CA ALA A 261 6.04 -4.92 11.78
C ALA A 261 4.99 -4.94 10.66
N TYR A 262 5.21 -4.21 9.56
CA TYR A 262 4.36 -4.30 8.36
C TYR A 262 4.21 -5.75 7.89
N ILE A 263 5.34 -6.45 7.79
CA ILE A 263 5.39 -7.79 7.22
C ILE A 263 4.80 -8.81 8.19
N PHE A 264 5.09 -8.67 9.49
CA PHE A 264 4.54 -9.54 10.54
C PHE A 264 3.03 -9.36 10.73
N LEU A 265 2.50 -8.16 10.47
CA LEU A 265 1.06 -7.93 10.48
C LEU A 265 0.33 -8.67 9.35
N GLY A 266 1.03 -9.31 8.40
CA GLY A 266 0.48 -10.26 7.42
C GLY A 266 -0.60 -9.70 6.50
N VAL A 267 -0.75 -8.38 6.50
CA VAL A 267 -1.84 -7.67 5.84
C VAL A 267 -1.17 -6.64 4.93
N SER A 268 -0.61 -7.13 3.82
CA SER A 268 -0.22 -6.30 2.66
C SER A 268 -1.49 -5.81 1.95
N THR A 269 -2.34 -5.12 2.69
CA THR A 269 -3.49 -4.46 2.08
C THR A 269 -3.01 -3.19 1.41
N PHE A 270 -3.61 -2.93 0.26
CA PHE A 270 -3.56 -1.66 -0.45
C PHE A 270 -3.72 -0.42 0.47
N ILE A 271 -4.44 -0.56 1.59
CA ILE A 271 -4.67 0.48 2.60
C ILE A 271 -3.44 0.68 3.51
N MET A 272 -2.69 -0.38 3.81
CA MET A 272 -1.51 -0.30 4.67
C MET A 272 -0.32 0.30 3.93
N THR A 273 -0.13 0.04 2.64
CA THR A 273 1.08 0.50 1.94
C THR A 273 1.37 2.01 2.07
N PRO A 274 0.37 2.92 1.90
CA PRO A 274 0.56 4.35 2.17
C PRO A 274 1.11 4.65 3.57
N ILE A 275 0.60 3.98 4.61
CA ILE A 275 1.01 4.24 5.99
C ILE A 275 2.47 3.88 6.22
N ILE A 276 2.93 2.79 5.62
CA ILE A 276 4.30 2.30 5.79
C ILE A 276 5.25 3.17 5.01
N ILE A 277 4.91 3.55 3.78
CA ILE A 277 5.71 4.50 3.01
C ILE A 277 5.88 5.81 3.81
N GLN A 278 4.79 6.33 4.37
CA GLN A 278 4.81 7.56 5.17
C GLN A 278 5.66 7.40 6.44
N LEU A 279 5.40 6.37 7.23
CA LEU A 279 6.11 6.11 8.49
C LEU A 279 7.60 5.85 8.24
N THR A 280 7.95 4.97 7.31
CA THR A 280 9.34 4.66 6.99
C THR A 280 10.09 5.88 6.46
N TYR A 281 9.43 6.80 5.76
CA TYR A 281 10.03 8.04 5.31
C TYR A 281 10.20 9.09 6.42
N ILE A 282 9.19 9.26 7.28
CA ILE A 282 9.23 10.17 8.44
C ILE A 282 10.32 9.73 9.42
N PHE A 283 10.35 8.43 9.75
CA PHE A 283 11.31 7.85 10.68
C PHE A 283 12.68 7.55 10.06
N CYS A 284 12.88 7.87 8.78
CA CYS A 284 14.13 7.59 8.06
C CYS A 284 15.34 8.36 8.61
N ASN A 285 15.14 9.55 9.18
CA ASN A 285 16.23 10.42 9.64
C ASN A 285 15.77 11.30 10.81
N LYS A 286 16.67 11.57 11.78
CA LYS A 286 16.47 12.55 12.86
C LYS A 286 15.86 13.86 12.39
N ARG A 287 16.40 14.43 11.31
CA ARG A 287 15.91 15.70 10.74
C ARG A 287 14.46 15.60 10.26
N ASN A 288 14.06 14.46 9.73
CA ASN A 288 12.69 14.23 9.26
C ASN A 288 11.74 14.09 10.45
N VAL A 289 12.14 13.37 11.50
CA VAL A 289 11.35 13.21 12.73
C VAL A 289 11.17 14.54 13.46
N GLU A 290 12.24 15.32 13.64
CA GLU A 290 12.18 16.64 14.27
C GLU A 290 11.29 17.61 13.49
N ALA A 291 11.40 17.61 12.15
CA ALA A 291 10.55 18.43 11.30
C ALA A 291 9.08 17.95 11.35
N ALA A 292 8.79 16.65 11.27
CA ALA A 292 7.44 16.12 11.45
C ALA A 292 6.85 16.52 12.80
N TYR A 293 7.60 16.37 13.89
CA TYR A 293 7.18 16.75 15.23
C TYR A 293 6.84 18.25 15.31
N SER A 294 7.65 19.11 14.67
CA SER A 294 7.36 20.55 14.60
C SER A 294 6.06 20.89 13.85
N TYR A 295 5.67 20.05 12.88
CA TYR A 295 4.40 20.20 12.16
C TYR A 295 3.20 19.68 12.97
N PHE A 296 3.39 18.62 13.76
CA PHE A 296 2.36 18.09 14.67
C PHE A 296 2.08 18.99 15.86
N GLN A 297 3.05 19.81 16.29
CA GLN A 297 2.78 20.87 17.26
C GLN A 297 1.90 21.95 16.61
N LEU A 298 0.58 21.76 16.72
CA LEU A 298 -0.50 22.66 16.28
C LEU A 298 -0.22 24.13 16.60
N LYS A 299 0.54 24.45 17.65
CA LYS A 299 1.00 25.81 17.97
C LYS A 299 1.71 26.50 16.79
N SER A 300 2.64 25.84 16.10
CA SER A 300 3.37 26.47 14.98
C SER A 300 2.45 26.76 13.78
N VAL A 301 1.51 25.86 13.51
CA VAL A 301 0.53 25.99 12.41
C VAL A 301 -0.52 27.05 12.76
N VAL A 302 -1.02 27.05 14.00
CA VAL A 302 -1.94 28.07 14.53
C VAL A 302 -1.29 29.44 14.58
N ASP A 303 -0.01 29.54 14.95
CA ASP A 303 0.73 30.81 14.99
C ASP A 303 1.02 31.33 13.57
N LYS A 304 1.33 30.44 12.62
CA LYS A 304 1.42 30.81 11.19
C LYS A 304 0.09 31.24 10.62
N LEU A 305 -1.00 30.52 10.92
CA LEU A 305 -2.35 30.90 10.50
C LEU A 305 -2.78 32.23 11.13
N LYS A 306 -2.58 32.42 12.44
CA LYS A 306 -2.80 33.70 13.12
C LYS A 306 -2.02 34.83 12.46
N ASN A 307 -0.76 34.60 12.12
CA ASN A 307 0.07 35.62 11.45
C ASN A 307 -0.39 35.91 10.01
N LEU A 308 -0.94 34.93 9.28
CA LEU A 308 -1.57 35.13 7.98
C LEU A 308 -2.86 35.95 8.10
N PHE A 309 -3.70 35.67 9.11
CA PHE A 309 -4.91 36.45 9.38
C PHE A 309 -4.63 37.85 9.96
N LYS A 310 -3.46 38.07 10.57
CA LYS A 310 -3.06 39.38 11.11
C LYS A 310 -2.56 40.36 10.04
N LYS A 311 -2.27 39.91 8.82
CA LYS A 311 -1.56 40.72 7.80
C LYS A 311 -2.45 41.57 6.87
N ASN A 312 -3.77 41.65 7.07
CA ASN A 312 -4.66 42.44 6.20
C ASN A 312 -5.41 43.61 6.88
N SER A 313 -5.07 44.00 8.10
CA SER A 313 -5.65 45.18 8.76
C SER A 313 -4.70 46.38 8.69
N ARG A 314 -4.34 46.82 7.49
CA ARG A 314 -3.86 48.20 7.27
C ARG A 314 -4.75 48.85 6.23
N VAL A 315 -5.96 49.22 6.65
CA VAL A 315 -6.70 50.29 5.98
C VAL A 315 -5.95 51.57 6.36
N GLY A 316 -5.17 52.11 5.43
CA GLY A 316 -4.58 53.44 5.59
C GLY A 316 -5.69 54.49 5.53
N PRO A 317 -5.60 55.59 6.30
CA PRO A 317 -6.55 56.69 6.16
C PRO A 317 -6.43 57.28 4.75
N ILE A 318 -7.56 57.39 4.07
CA ILE A 318 -7.70 58.13 2.82
C ILE A 318 -7.59 59.61 3.22
N LEU A 319 -6.52 60.26 2.75
CA LEU A 319 -6.36 61.70 2.76
C LEU A 319 -6.80 62.24 1.40
#